data_AF-A0A8T4WA73-F1
#
_entry.id   AF-A0A8T4WA73-F1
#
_cell.length_a   1.000
_cell.length_b   1.000
_cell.length_c   1.000
_cell.angle_alpha   90.00
_cell.angle_beta   90.00
_cell.angle_gamma   90.00
#
_symmetry.space_group_name_H-M   'P 1'
#
loop_
_entity.id
_entity.type
_entity.pdbx_description
1 polymer ?
#
loop_
_entity_poly.entity_id
_entity_poly.type
_entity_poly.pdbx_seq_one_letter_code
_entity_poly.pdbx_strand_id
1 'polypeptide(L)'
;MEDKLEKIKKLLDLSNGSDFDKYAEKNLKNRLYKWKNADIEYLSDLEYFINGKKYSSLFDAFYEVEDIEKMKLRFLNPNLDGPWNFSKPTKELKEKGCKGVCKTFEYDPTSLDKWSRAKNSDMEKVMIRAFIEDFYVPISINTKSKYHHAEDIPRQYCPRLKELRELWEDIRNGVVPFVIRLCIYTKKDRYPLLLDVIDDKLKPHPLGKITRVKRVDRGALEYMNFDKVYAWIDLPLLTKKIFELLFETQEMTIFDLADRLKLDKAVAENNLSSLETKGLVNEKKEISYEINMDRIEEIAEGLD
;
A
#
# COMPACT_ATOMS: atom_id res chain seq x y z
N MET A 1 -16.14 10.70 -14.36
CA MET A 1 -16.34 9.25 -14.17
C MET A 1 -16.04 8.52 -15.46
N GLU A 2 -16.61 8.97 -16.57
CA GLU A 2 -16.32 8.42 -17.91
C GLU A 2 -14.83 8.48 -18.27
N ASP A 3 -14.14 9.62 -18.06
CA ASP A 3 -12.69 9.73 -18.31
C ASP A 3 -11.84 8.69 -17.56
N LYS A 4 -12.16 8.45 -16.28
CA LYS A 4 -11.45 7.46 -15.44
C LYS A 4 -11.70 6.03 -15.90
N LEU A 5 -12.95 5.72 -16.23
CA LEU A 5 -13.31 4.41 -16.77
C LEU A 5 -12.58 4.17 -18.10
N GLU A 6 -12.48 5.18 -18.95
CA GLU A 6 -11.80 5.09 -20.24
C GLU A 6 -10.30 4.82 -20.08
N LYS A 7 -9.62 5.51 -19.15
CA LYS A 7 -8.22 5.23 -18.82
C LYS A 7 -7.99 3.80 -18.33
N ILE A 8 -8.88 3.30 -17.48
CA ILE A 8 -8.79 1.91 -16.99
C ILE A 8 -9.06 0.92 -18.12
N LYS A 9 -10.03 1.19 -18.99
CA LYS A 9 -10.30 0.34 -20.17
C LYS A 9 -9.07 0.23 -21.07
N LYS A 10 -8.42 1.36 -21.38
CA LYS A 10 -7.16 1.36 -22.14
C LYS A 10 -6.07 0.51 -21.49
N LEU A 11 -5.93 0.58 -20.15
CA LEU A 11 -4.99 -0.28 -19.44
C LEU A 11 -5.36 -1.76 -19.59
N LEU A 12 -6.64 -2.10 -19.44
CA LEU A 12 -7.13 -3.48 -19.58
C LEU A 12 -6.99 -4.01 -21.01
N ASP A 13 -6.99 -3.16 -22.03
CA ASP A 13 -6.73 -3.57 -23.41
C ASP A 13 -5.30 -4.11 -23.63
N LEU A 14 -4.36 -3.81 -22.72
CA LEU A 14 -3.02 -4.40 -22.74
C LEU A 14 -3.01 -5.86 -22.26
N SER A 15 -4.04 -6.27 -21.52
CA SER A 15 -4.13 -7.64 -20.99
C SER A 15 -4.57 -8.63 -22.06
N ASN A 16 -4.00 -9.83 -22.03
CA ASN A 16 -4.33 -10.89 -22.99
C ASN A 16 -5.74 -11.47 -22.75
N GLY A 17 -6.76 -10.86 -23.36
CA GLY A 17 -7.94 -11.53 -23.90
C GLY A 17 -9.08 -11.97 -22.96
N SER A 18 -10.30 -11.52 -23.31
CA SER A 18 -11.64 -12.05 -22.96
C SER A 18 -12.22 -11.87 -21.55
N ASP A 19 -11.43 -11.53 -20.52
CA ASP A 19 -11.96 -11.43 -19.16
C ASP A 19 -12.70 -10.13 -18.84
N PHE A 20 -12.59 -9.10 -19.69
CA PHE A 20 -13.33 -7.85 -19.55
C PHE A 20 -14.59 -7.82 -20.41
N ASP A 21 -15.65 -8.47 -19.91
CA ASP A 21 -16.98 -8.45 -20.52
C ASP A 21 -17.90 -7.40 -19.86
N LYS A 22 -19.18 -7.36 -20.28
CA LYS A 22 -20.19 -6.46 -19.69
C LYS A 22 -20.38 -6.66 -18.18
N TYR A 23 -20.13 -7.87 -17.66
CA TYR A 23 -20.23 -8.17 -16.24
C TYR A 23 -19.04 -7.59 -15.47
N ALA A 24 -17.83 -7.80 -15.97
CA ALA A 24 -16.62 -7.18 -15.43
C ALA A 24 -16.73 -5.65 -15.44
N GLU A 25 -17.15 -5.05 -16.56
CA GLU A 25 -17.34 -3.61 -16.68
C GLU A 25 -18.36 -3.07 -15.66
N LYS A 26 -19.48 -3.78 -15.46
CA LYS A 26 -20.49 -3.39 -14.45
C LYS A 26 -19.90 -3.41 -13.04
N ASN A 27 -19.12 -4.42 -12.68
CA ASN A 27 -18.46 -4.49 -11.38
C ASN A 27 -17.43 -3.37 -11.20
N LEU A 28 -16.65 -3.07 -12.25
CA LEU A 28 -15.71 -1.95 -12.23
C LEU A 28 -16.44 -0.61 -12.02
N LYS A 29 -17.52 -0.36 -12.76
CA LYS A 29 -18.37 0.84 -12.58
C LYS A 29 -18.90 0.96 -11.16
N ASN A 30 -19.38 -0.14 -10.57
CA ASN A 30 -19.84 -0.15 -9.18
C ASN A 30 -18.71 0.20 -8.20
N ARG A 31 -17.49 -0.31 -8.42
CA ARG A 31 -16.33 0.00 -7.59
C ARG A 31 -15.91 1.46 -7.72
N LEU A 32 -15.86 1.99 -8.94
CA LEU A 32 -15.59 3.41 -9.20
C LEU A 32 -16.67 4.33 -8.63
N TYR A 33 -17.94 3.91 -8.64
CA TYR A 33 -19.03 4.64 -8.00
C TYR A 33 -18.85 4.69 -6.49
N LYS A 34 -18.55 3.56 -5.83
CA LYS A 34 -18.24 3.53 -4.39
C LYS A 34 -17.04 4.42 -4.06
N TRP A 35 -15.98 4.32 -4.86
CA TRP A 35 -14.77 5.12 -4.69
C TRP A 35 -15.06 6.62 -4.86
N LYS A 36 -15.88 7.04 -5.83
CA LYS A 36 -16.21 8.46 -6.08
C LYS A 36 -17.02 9.08 -4.94
N ASN A 37 -17.87 8.28 -4.29
CA ASN A 37 -18.71 8.74 -3.19
C ASN A 37 -18.06 8.57 -1.82
N ALA A 38 -16.80 8.11 -1.76
CA ALA A 38 -16.04 8.11 -0.53
C ALA A 38 -15.62 9.55 -0.22
N ASP A 39 -15.95 10.02 0.99
CA ASP A 39 -15.50 11.33 1.48
C ASP A 39 -14.03 11.21 1.91
N ILE A 40 -13.14 11.73 1.06
CA ILE A 40 -11.68 11.62 1.23
C ILE A 40 -11.08 13.02 1.21
N GLU A 41 -10.46 13.40 2.31
CA GLU A 41 -9.59 14.56 2.38
C GLU A 41 -8.22 14.19 1.80
N TYR A 42 -7.83 14.83 0.70
CA TYR A 42 -6.55 14.58 0.04
C TYR A 42 -5.44 15.48 0.60
N LEU A 43 -4.22 14.94 0.65
CA LEU A 43 -3.04 15.63 1.16
C LEU A 43 -2.28 16.40 0.07
N SER A 44 -2.28 15.92 -1.17
CA SER A 44 -1.45 16.47 -2.25
C SER A 44 -1.92 15.94 -3.60
N ASP A 45 -1.73 16.72 -4.66
CA ASP A 45 -1.76 16.22 -6.05
C ASP A 45 -0.41 15.57 -6.42
N LEU A 46 -0.40 14.74 -7.46
CA LEU A 46 0.79 14.01 -7.92
C LEU A 46 1.20 14.36 -9.35
N GLU A 47 2.49 14.30 -9.63
CA GLU A 47 3.03 14.27 -11.00
C GLU A 47 3.96 13.07 -11.20
N TYR A 48 3.86 12.45 -12.38
CA TYR A 48 4.64 11.27 -12.73
C TYR A 48 5.65 11.60 -13.81
N PHE A 49 6.88 11.11 -13.62
CA PHE A 49 7.94 11.16 -14.61
C PHE A 49 8.50 9.75 -14.80
N ILE A 50 8.40 9.20 -16.00
CA ILE A 50 8.90 7.87 -16.34
C ILE A 50 9.84 7.99 -17.54
N ASN A 51 11.04 7.42 -17.41
CA ASN A 51 12.11 7.49 -18.41
C ASN A 51 12.37 8.92 -18.94
N GLY A 52 12.18 9.93 -18.09
CA GLY A 52 12.38 11.35 -18.42
C GLY A 52 11.18 12.08 -19.03
N LYS A 53 10.09 11.40 -19.38
CA LYS A 53 8.83 11.99 -19.87
C LYS A 53 7.85 12.24 -18.71
N LYS A 54 7.11 13.35 -18.76
CA LYS A 54 6.03 13.67 -17.81
C LYS A 54 4.71 13.05 -18.28
N TYR A 55 3.95 12.49 -17.35
CA TYR A 55 2.63 11.89 -17.61
C TYR A 55 1.54 12.59 -16.80
N SER A 56 0.34 12.68 -17.36
CA SER A 56 -0.84 13.29 -16.74
C SER A 56 -1.45 12.44 -15.65
N SER A 57 -1.34 11.11 -15.76
CA SER A 57 -1.76 10.15 -14.75
C SER A 57 -0.82 8.96 -14.73
N LEU A 58 -0.86 8.18 -13.65
CA LEU A 58 -0.11 6.94 -13.60
C LEU A 58 -0.62 5.91 -14.62
N PHE A 59 -1.92 5.89 -14.93
CA PHE A 59 -2.50 5.02 -15.96
C PHE A 59 -2.00 5.33 -17.37
N ASP A 60 -1.89 6.61 -17.72
CA ASP A 60 -1.33 7.00 -19.02
C ASP A 60 0.12 6.48 -19.14
N ALA A 61 0.86 6.51 -18.02
CA ALA A 61 2.22 6.00 -17.98
C ALA A 61 2.27 4.47 -18.15
N PHE A 62 1.40 3.71 -17.45
CA PHE A 62 1.28 2.25 -17.61
C PHE A 62 0.98 1.83 -19.05
N TYR A 63 0.10 2.59 -19.72
CA TYR A 63 -0.28 2.33 -21.10
C TYR A 63 0.85 2.63 -22.08
N GLU A 64 1.47 3.81 -21.96
CA GLU A 64 2.44 4.29 -22.96
C GLU A 64 3.86 3.73 -22.79
N VAL A 65 4.25 3.22 -21.61
CA VAL A 65 5.63 2.81 -21.32
C VAL A 65 5.74 1.30 -21.14
N GLU A 66 6.44 0.64 -22.06
CA GLU A 66 6.66 -0.81 -22.02
C GLU A 66 7.64 -1.25 -20.93
N ASP A 67 8.73 -0.52 -20.75
CA ASP A 67 9.77 -0.84 -19.77
C ASP A 67 10.12 0.37 -18.89
N ILE A 68 10.31 0.14 -17.59
CA ILE A 68 10.67 1.16 -16.62
C ILE A 68 12.07 0.96 -16.12
N GLU A 69 12.94 1.87 -16.53
CA GLU A 69 14.26 2.02 -15.94
C GLU A 69 14.26 3.08 -14.83
N LYS A 70 13.52 4.18 -15.02
CA LYS A 70 13.53 5.33 -14.12
C LYS A 70 12.13 5.86 -13.90
N MET A 71 11.64 5.76 -12.66
CA MET A 71 10.37 6.36 -12.23
C MET A 71 10.61 7.43 -11.16
N LYS A 72 9.86 8.53 -11.25
CA LYS A 72 9.83 9.60 -10.26
C LYS A 72 8.40 10.10 -10.05
N LEU A 73 8.01 10.16 -8.78
CA LEU A 73 6.78 10.78 -8.30
C LEU A 73 7.09 12.15 -7.69
N ARG A 74 6.29 13.17 -7.97
CA ARG A 74 6.33 14.47 -7.28
C ARG A 74 5.01 14.72 -6.57
N PHE A 75 5.08 15.24 -5.35
CA PHE A 75 3.95 15.71 -4.57
C PHE A 75 3.84 17.22 -4.74
N LEU A 76 2.69 17.71 -5.22
CA LEU A 76 2.43 19.13 -5.44
C LEU A 76 1.70 19.75 -4.24
N ASN A 77 2.29 20.79 -3.66
CA ASN A 77 1.71 21.59 -2.57
C ASN A 77 1.11 20.73 -1.44
N PRO A 78 1.90 19.84 -0.82
CA PRO A 78 1.36 18.98 0.23
C PRO A 78 0.81 19.81 1.39
N ASN A 79 -0.37 19.43 1.89
CA ASN A 79 -0.91 19.98 3.12
C ASN A 79 -0.11 19.47 4.33
N LEU A 80 0.68 20.36 4.92
CA LEU A 80 1.57 20.07 6.04
C LEU A 80 0.89 20.28 7.42
N ASP A 81 -0.36 20.74 7.46
CA ASP A 81 -1.05 21.00 8.73
C ASP A 81 -1.64 19.71 9.32
N GLY A 82 -0.81 19.05 10.11
CA GLY A 82 -1.07 17.86 10.92
C GLY A 82 0.17 17.58 11.79
N PRO A 83 0.32 16.44 12.50
CA PRO A 83 1.61 16.04 13.08
C PRO A 83 2.64 15.67 11.99
N TRP A 84 2.45 16.19 10.77
CA TRP A 84 3.46 16.37 9.78
C TRP A 84 4.35 17.52 10.28
N ASN A 85 5.30 17.19 11.16
CA ASN A 85 6.31 18.14 11.59
C ASN A 85 7.63 17.87 10.85
N PHE A 86 7.63 18.06 9.53
CA PHE A 86 8.88 18.20 8.79
C PHE A 86 9.31 19.67 8.92
N SER A 87 9.70 20.09 10.12
CA SER A 87 10.43 21.35 10.36
C SER A 87 11.90 21.28 9.92
N LYS A 88 12.32 20.12 9.38
CA LYS A 88 13.51 20.00 8.55
C LYS A 88 13.12 19.33 7.24
N PRO A 89 13.32 19.99 6.09
CA PRO A 89 13.13 19.35 4.80
C PRO A 89 14.13 18.19 4.69
N THR A 90 13.63 16.95 4.59
CA THR A 90 14.40 15.93 3.88
C THR A 90 14.56 16.43 2.45
N LYS A 91 15.82 16.60 2.02
CA LYS A 91 16.12 17.46 0.88
C LYS A 91 15.36 17.03 -0.37
N GLU A 92 14.86 18.07 -0.98
CA GLU A 92 14.02 18.21 -2.15
C GLU A 92 14.42 17.39 -3.38
N LEU A 93 13.40 17.07 -4.18
CA LEU A 93 13.49 16.81 -5.61
C LEU A 93 13.71 18.11 -6.43
N LYS A 94 14.86 18.81 -6.31
CA LYS A 94 15.23 19.98 -7.16
C LYS A 94 16.75 20.20 -7.18
N GLU A 95 17.44 20.89 -8.09
CA GLU A 95 17.26 21.42 -9.44
C GLU A 95 18.65 22.03 -9.80
N LYS A 96 19.12 21.91 -11.05
CA LYS A 96 19.91 22.99 -11.68
C LYS A 96 19.19 23.31 -13.00
N GLY A 97 18.21 24.22 -12.96
CA GLY A 97 17.14 24.35 -13.98
C GLY A 97 16.03 23.29 -13.88
N CYS A 98 14.78 23.70 -13.66
CA CYS A 98 13.59 23.07 -13.03
C CYS A 98 13.38 21.55 -13.04
N LYS A 99 14.34 20.72 -12.58
CA LYS A 99 14.25 19.26 -12.65
C LYS A 99 15.02 18.54 -11.52
N GLY A 100 14.33 17.71 -10.72
CA GLY A 100 14.94 16.85 -9.69
C GLY A 100 15.28 15.42 -10.17
N VAL A 101 16.33 14.82 -9.59
CA VAL A 101 16.93 13.51 -9.93
C VAL A 101 16.73 12.51 -8.77
N CYS A 102 16.54 11.21 -9.08
CA CYS A 102 16.55 10.10 -8.14
C CYS A 102 17.97 9.49 -8.06
N LYS A 103 18.52 9.26 -6.86
CA LYS A 103 19.74 8.48 -6.66
C LYS A 103 19.43 7.24 -5.83
N THR A 104 19.72 6.08 -6.38
CA THR A 104 19.79 4.81 -5.65
C THR A 104 20.92 4.89 -4.60
N PHE A 105 20.74 4.26 -3.44
CA PHE A 105 21.81 4.07 -2.46
C PHE A 105 21.90 2.60 -2.08
N GLU A 106 23.12 2.14 -1.81
CA GLU A 106 23.36 0.77 -1.36
C GLU A 106 22.68 0.53 -0.01
N TYR A 107 21.91 -0.55 0.03
CA TYR A 107 21.02 -0.94 1.11
C TYR A 107 21.14 -2.45 1.34
N ASP A 108 21.04 -2.86 2.61
CA ASP A 108 20.90 -4.25 3.02
C ASP A 108 19.57 -4.42 3.80
N PRO A 109 18.67 -5.32 3.37
CA PRO A 109 17.38 -5.56 4.03
C PRO A 109 17.45 -6.13 5.43
N THR A 110 18.60 -6.68 5.80
CA THR A 110 18.82 -7.39 7.06
C THR A 110 19.71 -6.59 8.02
N SER A 111 20.29 -5.47 7.60
CA SER A 111 21.26 -4.72 8.41
C SER A 111 21.25 -3.22 8.15
N LEU A 112 20.74 -2.45 9.11
CA LEU A 112 20.73 -0.97 9.09
C LEU A 112 22.15 -0.35 9.09
N ASP A 113 23.15 -1.09 9.56
CA ASP A 113 24.55 -0.63 9.64
C ASP A 113 25.23 -0.60 8.28
N LYS A 114 24.81 -1.48 7.37
CA LYS A 114 25.28 -1.51 5.98
C LYS A 114 24.56 -0.52 5.08
N TRP A 115 23.53 0.17 5.58
CA TRP A 115 22.93 1.27 4.83
C TRP A 115 23.95 2.39 4.72
N SER A 116 24.31 2.69 3.47
CA SER A 116 25.34 3.68 3.16
C SER A 116 25.10 5.00 3.91
N ARG A 117 25.92 5.28 4.92
CA ARG A 117 25.98 6.61 5.54
C ARG A 117 26.25 7.60 4.40
N ALA A 118 25.51 8.71 4.35
CA ALA A 118 25.77 9.76 3.39
C ALA A 118 27.14 10.38 3.69
N LYS A 119 28.23 9.77 3.21
CA LYS A 119 29.51 10.45 3.13
C LYS A 119 29.28 11.59 2.13
N ASN A 120 29.17 12.81 2.65
CA ASN A 120 29.02 14.07 1.92
C ASN A 120 27.58 14.51 1.58
N SER A 121 26.57 14.16 2.38
CA SER A 121 25.31 14.91 2.30
C SER A 121 24.69 15.14 3.68
N ASP A 122 24.25 16.38 3.95
CA ASP A 122 23.39 16.69 5.10
C ASP A 122 21.95 16.16 4.91
N MET A 123 21.72 15.25 3.95
CA MET A 123 20.43 14.57 3.76
C MET A 123 20.39 13.28 4.59
N GLU A 124 19.22 12.98 5.12
CA GLU A 124 18.84 11.60 5.41
C GLU A 124 18.43 10.89 4.11
N LYS A 125 19.00 9.71 3.85
CA LYS A 125 18.58 8.82 2.78
C LYS A 125 17.45 7.93 3.29
N VAL A 126 16.44 7.69 2.46
CA VAL A 126 15.25 6.91 2.84
C VAL A 126 15.03 5.76 1.86
N MET A 127 14.66 4.60 2.38
CA MET A 127 14.16 3.51 1.56
C MET A 127 12.67 3.72 1.28
N ILE A 128 12.22 3.43 0.07
CA ILE A 128 10.80 3.41 -0.27
C ILE A 128 10.45 2.00 -0.73
N ARG A 129 9.40 1.42 -0.14
CA ARG A 129 8.73 0.22 -0.67
C ARG A 129 7.32 0.58 -1.07
N ALA A 130 6.84 -0.04 -2.14
CA ALA A 130 5.50 0.17 -2.67
C ALA A 130 4.75 -1.16 -2.74
N PHE A 131 3.47 -1.14 -2.38
CA PHE A 131 2.62 -2.33 -2.37
C PHE A 131 1.24 -1.97 -2.91
N ILE A 132 0.65 -2.81 -3.77
CA ILE A 132 -0.74 -2.59 -4.16
C ILE A 132 -1.65 -3.01 -3.01
N GLU A 133 -2.36 -2.05 -2.42
CA GLU A 133 -3.25 -2.29 -1.28
C GLU A 133 -4.68 -2.57 -1.73
N ASP A 134 -5.15 -1.82 -2.74
CA ASP A 134 -6.47 -2.00 -3.33
C ASP A 134 -6.35 -2.08 -4.85
N PHE A 135 -6.94 -3.11 -5.45
CA PHE A 135 -6.84 -3.37 -6.88
C PHE A 135 -8.05 -4.12 -7.43
N TYR A 136 -8.25 -4.00 -8.73
CA TYR A 136 -9.27 -4.70 -9.50
C TYR A 136 -8.61 -5.59 -10.54
N VAL A 137 -9.05 -6.84 -10.61
CA VAL A 137 -8.73 -7.76 -11.71
C VAL A 137 -10.04 -8.13 -12.39
N PRO A 138 -10.16 -7.99 -13.73
CA PRO A 138 -11.39 -8.33 -14.43
C PRO A 138 -11.66 -9.84 -14.38
N ILE A 139 -12.92 -10.20 -14.14
CA ILE A 139 -13.39 -11.59 -14.17
C ILE A 139 -14.64 -11.61 -15.05
N SER A 140 -14.57 -12.36 -16.15
CA SER A 140 -15.74 -12.53 -17.02
C SER A 140 -16.84 -13.34 -16.34
N ILE A 141 -18.08 -13.18 -16.82
CA ILE A 141 -19.21 -13.99 -16.37
C ILE A 141 -19.00 -15.47 -16.63
N ASN A 142 -18.28 -15.82 -17.71
CA ASN A 142 -17.97 -17.19 -18.09
C ASN A 142 -16.94 -17.84 -17.16
N THR A 143 -15.93 -17.06 -16.75
CA THR A 143 -14.97 -17.50 -15.73
C THR A 143 -15.70 -17.66 -14.41
N LYS A 144 -16.48 -16.65 -13.99
CA LYS A 144 -17.25 -16.70 -12.75
C LYS A 144 -18.24 -17.87 -12.70
N SER A 145 -18.96 -18.16 -13.78
CA SER A 145 -19.98 -19.21 -13.80
C SER A 145 -19.39 -20.61 -13.64
N LYS A 146 -18.15 -20.84 -14.10
CA LYS A 146 -17.42 -22.10 -13.85
C LYS A 146 -17.11 -22.30 -12.36
N TYR A 147 -16.87 -21.21 -11.61
CA TYR A 147 -16.72 -21.22 -10.16
C TYR A 147 -18.11 -21.10 -9.51
N HIS A 148 -18.88 -22.19 -9.53
CA HIS A 148 -20.26 -22.23 -9.05
C HIS A 148 -20.44 -21.94 -7.54
N HIS A 149 -19.35 -21.87 -6.76
CA HIS A 149 -19.38 -21.45 -5.36
C HIS A 149 -18.73 -20.06 -5.22
N ALA A 150 -19.42 -19.16 -4.52
CA ALA A 150 -19.01 -17.75 -4.37
C ALA A 150 -17.63 -17.55 -3.69
N GLU A 151 -17.08 -18.61 -3.10
CA GLU A 151 -15.81 -18.63 -2.37
C GLU A 151 -14.62 -19.16 -3.22
N ASP A 152 -14.88 -19.74 -4.38
CA ASP A 152 -13.86 -20.47 -5.17
C ASP A 152 -13.20 -19.65 -6.28
N ILE A 153 -13.48 -18.34 -6.41
CA ILE A 153 -12.70 -17.51 -7.32
C ILE A 153 -11.33 -17.31 -6.68
N PRO A 154 -10.25 -17.94 -7.19
CA PRO A 154 -8.93 -17.71 -6.62
C PRO A 154 -8.65 -16.22 -6.68
N ARG A 155 -8.16 -15.64 -5.58
CA ARG A 155 -7.68 -14.27 -5.56
C ARG A 155 -6.61 -14.15 -6.65
N GLN A 156 -6.98 -13.56 -7.80
CA GLN A 156 -6.16 -13.59 -9.02
C GLN A 156 -4.83 -12.86 -8.85
N TYR A 157 -4.72 -12.01 -7.83
CA TYR A 157 -3.50 -11.30 -7.50
C TYR A 157 -3.18 -11.41 -6.01
N CYS A 158 -2.07 -12.07 -5.72
CA CYS A 158 -1.44 -12.10 -4.41
C CYS A 158 -0.47 -10.91 -4.34
N PRO A 159 -0.74 -9.88 -3.52
CA PRO A 159 0.18 -8.77 -3.34
C PRO A 159 1.47 -9.30 -2.70
N ARG A 160 2.51 -9.49 -3.51
CA ARG A 160 3.84 -9.89 -3.02
C ARG A 160 4.78 -8.70 -3.10
N LEU A 161 5.87 -8.76 -2.33
CA LEU A 161 7.04 -7.94 -2.65
C LEU A 161 7.51 -8.35 -4.04
N LYS A 162 7.47 -7.39 -4.95
CA LYS A 162 7.86 -7.55 -6.33
C LYS A 162 8.83 -6.45 -6.69
N GLU A 163 9.74 -6.73 -7.60
CA GLU A 163 10.52 -5.66 -8.22
C GLU A 163 9.59 -4.69 -8.95
N LEU A 164 10.01 -3.44 -9.10
CA LEU A 164 9.20 -2.43 -9.77
C LEU A 164 8.78 -2.88 -11.18
N ARG A 165 9.67 -3.59 -11.87
CA ARG A 165 9.40 -4.16 -13.20
C ARG A 165 8.32 -5.24 -13.15
N GLU A 166 8.40 -6.18 -12.23
CA GLU A 166 7.39 -7.24 -12.09
C GLU A 166 6.01 -6.66 -11.73
N LEU A 167 5.99 -5.67 -10.84
CA LEU A 167 4.78 -4.91 -10.52
C LEU A 167 4.22 -4.18 -11.75
N TRP A 168 5.11 -3.60 -12.58
CA TRP A 168 4.74 -2.96 -13.84
C TRP A 168 4.11 -3.95 -14.82
N GLU A 169 4.71 -5.13 -14.94
CA GLU A 169 4.24 -6.23 -15.79
C GLU A 169 2.86 -6.74 -15.32
N ASP A 170 2.63 -6.92 -14.01
CA ASP A 170 1.31 -7.32 -13.49
C ASP A 170 0.21 -6.33 -13.87
N ILE A 171 0.52 -5.04 -13.79
CA ILE A 171 -0.43 -3.97 -14.08
C ILE A 171 -0.77 -3.95 -15.57
N ARG A 172 0.25 -4.14 -16.43
CA ARG A 172 0.05 -4.32 -17.88
C ARG A 172 -0.65 -5.63 -18.24
N ASN A 173 -0.57 -6.64 -17.38
CA ASN A 173 -1.25 -7.92 -17.53
C ASN A 173 -2.70 -7.92 -16.98
N GLY A 174 -3.26 -6.76 -16.63
CA GLY A 174 -4.69 -6.62 -16.30
C GLY A 174 -4.99 -6.39 -14.83
N VAL A 175 -3.98 -6.19 -13.98
CA VAL A 175 -4.18 -5.72 -12.61
C VAL A 175 -4.36 -4.20 -12.61
N VAL A 176 -5.51 -3.72 -12.18
CA VAL A 176 -5.79 -2.28 -12.10
C VAL A 176 -5.60 -1.83 -10.65
N PRO A 177 -4.52 -1.14 -10.29
CA PRO A 177 -4.35 -0.59 -8.94
C PRO A 177 -5.32 0.58 -8.72
N PHE A 178 -5.98 0.59 -7.57
CA PHE A 178 -6.79 1.70 -7.08
C PHE A 178 -6.01 2.47 -6.02
N VAL A 179 -5.32 1.74 -5.14
CA VAL A 179 -4.49 2.31 -4.07
C VAL A 179 -3.15 1.60 -4.03
N ILE A 180 -2.07 2.40 -4.07
CA ILE A 180 -0.71 1.93 -3.83
C ILE A 180 -0.24 2.51 -2.51
N ARG A 181 0.15 1.64 -1.58
CA ARG A 181 0.77 2.03 -0.32
C ARG A 181 2.27 2.22 -0.54
N LEU A 182 2.78 3.39 -0.15
CA LEU A 182 4.21 3.65 -0.06
C LEU A 182 4.64 3.62 1.41
N CYS A 183 5.59 2.78 1.77
CA CYS A 183 6.26 2.81 3.07
C CYS A 183 7.65 3.43 2.89
N ILE A 184 7.86 4.57 3.54
CA ILE A 184 9.15 5.27 3.56
C ILE A 184 9.86 4.95 4.87
N TYR A 185 11.04 4.34 4.81
CA TYR A 185 11.83 3.97 5.97
C TYR A 185 13.06 4.86 6.09
N THR A 186 13.25 5.40 7.28
CA THR A 186 14.51 6.00 7.74
C THR A 186 15.23 5.00 8.63
N LYS A 187 16.39 5.37 9.21
CA LYS A 187 17.03 4.50 10.23
C LYS A 187 16.22 4.40 11.53
N LYS A 188 15.26 5.30 11.75
CA LYS A 188 14.57 5.46 13.04
C LYS A 188 13.06 5.27 12.98
N ASP A 189 12.45 5.48 11.82
CA ASP A 189 11.01 5.61 11.70
C ASP A 189 10.52 5.15 10.33
N ARG A 190 9.24 4.84 10.25
CA ARG A 190 8.50 4.45 9.04
C ARG A 190 7.34 5.42 8.82
N TYR A 191 7.17 5.86 7.59
CA TYR A 191 6.08 6.72 7.16
C TYR A 191 5.25 6.02 6.08
N PRO A 192 4.06 5.51 6.41
CA PRO A 192 3.15 4.96 5.42
C PRO A 192 2.33 6.07 4.76
N LEU A 193 2.25 6.02 3.43
CA LEU A 193 1.50 6.94 2.59
C LEU A 193 0.63 6.13 1.62
N LEU A 194 -0.51 6.68 1.22
CA LEU A 194 -1.42 6.04 0.28
C LEU A 194 -1.54 6.87 -1.00
N LEU A 195 -1.17 6.32 -2.14
CA LEU A 195 -1.41 6.89 -3.45
C LEU A 195 -2.78 6.44 -3.94
N ASP A 196 -3.67 7.38 -4.19
CA ASP A 196 -4.84 7.15 -5.01
C ASP A 196 -4.43 7.22 -6.48
N VAL A 197 -4.49 6.08 -7.16
CA VAL A 197 -4.11 5.97 -8.57
C VAL A 197 -5.24 6.45 -9.49
N ILE A 198 -6.48 6.42 -9.04
CA ILE A 198 -7.66 6.84 -9.82
C ILE A 198 -7.73 8.37 -9.92
N ASP A 199 -7.33 9.06 -8.85
CA ASP A 199 -7.31 10.52 -8.76
C ASP A 199 -5.94 11.15 -8.93
N ASP A 200 -4.88 10.34 -8.97
CA ASP A 200 -3.49 10.80 -8.97
C ASP A 200 -3.20 11.74 -7.78
N LYS A 201 -3.64 11.33 -6.58
CA LYS A 201 -3.56 12.13 -5.33
C LYS A 201 -3.00 11.31 -4.17
N LEU A 202 -2.43 12.02 -3.20
CA LEU A 202 -2.00 11.46 -1.93
C LEU A 202 -3.15 11.46 -0.92
N LYS A 203 -3.43 10.30 -0.32
CA LYS A 203 -4.40 10.12 0.75
C LYS A 203 -3.70 10.02 2.12
N PRO A 204 -4.37 10.46 3.20
CA PRO A 204 -3.92 10.17 4.54
C PRO A 204 -3.99 8.67 4.82
N HIS A 205 -3.03 8.17 5.60
CA HIS A 205 -3.09 6.80 6.08
C HIS A 205 -4.29 6.63 7.03
N PRO A 206 -5.14 5.60 6.87
CA PRO A 206 -6.39 5.44 7.63
C PRO A 206 -6.17 5.34 9.14
N LEU A 207 -5.00 4.90 9.58
CA LEU A 207 -4.64 4.79 11.00
C LEU A 207 -3.95 6.04 11.57
N GLY A 208 -3.65 7.06 10.76
CA GLY A 208 -2.77 8.19 11.15
C GLY A 208 -3.30 9.08 12.29
N LYS A 209 -4.60 9.06 12.58
CA LYS A 209 -5.20 9.72 13.77
C LYS A 209 -5.36 8.74 14.95
N ILE A 210 -5.51 7.45 14.68
CA ILE A 210 -5.87 6.41 15.66
C ILE A 210 -4.65 5.97 16.48
N THR A 211 -3.45 5.92 15.88
CA THR A 211 -2.24 5.38 16.51
C THR A 211 -1.56 6.30 17.53
N ARG A 212 -2.05 7.53 17.73
CA ARG A 212 -1.35 8.56 18.54
C ARG A 212 -1.39 8.36 20.05
N VAL A 213 -2.28 7.51 20.57
CA VAL A 213 -2.58 7.45 22.01
C VAL A 213 -1.81 6.34 22.74
N LYS A 214 -1.25 5.35 22.02
CA LYS A 214 -0.48 4.22 22.58
C LYS A 214 0.56 3.67 21.58
N ARG A 215 1.28 4.56 20.86
CA ARG A 215 2.26 4.14 19.85
C ARG A 215 3.44 3.44 20.53
N VAL A 216 3.80 2.26 20.05
CA VAL A 216 5.06 1.60 20.41
C VAL A 216 6.17 2.16 19.56
N ASP A 217 7.31 2.46 20.19
CA ASP A 217 8.52 2.79 19.44
C ASP A 217 9.09 1.49 18.85
N ARG A 218 9.12 1.41 17.51
CA ARG A 218 9.56 0.23 16.75
C ARG A 218 10.73 0.63 15.86
N GLY A 219 11.73 -0.25 15.79
CA GLY A 219 12.87 -0.07 14.90
C GLY A 219 12.48 -0.19 13.42
N ALA A 220 13.31 0.39 12.54
CA ALA A 220 13.09 0.33 11.09
C ALA A 220 13.02 -1.12 10.56
N LEU A 221 13.80 -2.05 11.13
CA LEU A 221 13.77 -3.47 10.73
C LEU A 221 12.44 -4.15 11.11
N GLU A 222 11.92 -3.93 12.31
CA GLU A 222 10.61 -4.46 12.73
C GLU A 222 9.50 -3.97 11.80
N TYR A 223 9.53 -2.67 11.48
CA TYR A 223 8.62 -2.05 10.53
C TYR A 223 8.70 -2.68 9.13
N MET A 224 9.91 -2.98 8.65
CA MET A 224 10.12 -3.60 7.34
C MET A 224 9.68 -5.06 7.29
N ASN A 225 9.92 -5.82 8.37
CA ASN A 225 9.46 -7.21 8.49
C ASN A 225 7.94 -7.26 8.54
N PHE A 226 7.32 -6.39 9.35
CA PHE A 226 5.87 -6.26 9.39
C PHE A 226 5.29 -5.91 8.02
N ASP A 227 5.86 -4.94 7.31
CA ASP A 227 5.36 -4.57 5.97
C ASP A 227 5.49 -5.67 4.93
N LYS A 228 6.56 -6.48 5.00
CA LYS A 228 6.73 -7.67 4.16
C LYS A 228 5.58 -8.65 4.39
N VAL A 229 5.31 -9.00 5.65
CA VAL A 229 4.21 -9.91 6.01
C VAL A 229 2.85 -9.29 5.67
N TYR A 230 2.62 -8.03 6.01
CA TYR A 230 1.38 -7.31 5.75
C TYR A 230 1.02 -7.28 4.26
N ALA A 231 2.02 -7.02 3.40
CA ALA A 231 1.84 -7.06 1.96
C ALA A 231 1.44 -8.46 1.50
N TRP A 232 2.23 -9.47 1.88
CA TRP A 232 2.09 -10.85 1.43
C TRP A 232 0.82 -11.56 1.92
N ILE A 233 0.42 -11.30 3.15
CA ILE A 233 -0.60 -12.10 3.82
C ILE A 233 -1.99 -11.89 3.19
N ASP A 234 -2.69 -12.99 2.96
CA ASP A 234 -4.07 -12.97 2.48
C ASP A 234 -5.03 -12.83 3.67
N LEU A 235 -5.48 -11.59 3.88
CA LEU A 235 -6.43 -11.18 4.90
C LEU A 235 -7.47 -10.23 4.30
N PRO A 236 -8.73 -10.29 4.76
CA PRO A 236 -9.73 -9.27 4.45
C PRO A 236 -9.26 -7.87 4.85
N LEU A 237 -9.73 -6.84 4.14
CA LEU A 237 -9.28 -5.45 4.34
C LEU A 237 -9.45 -4.98 5.79
N LEU A 238 -10.57 -5.33 6.43
CA LEU A 238 -10.81 -4.97 7.83
C LEU A 238 -9.82 -5.67 8.77
N THR A 239 -9.58 -6.97 8.56
CA THR A 239 -8.61 -7.76 9.33
C THR A 239 -7.19 -7.23 9.17
N LYS A 240 -6.79 -6.81 7.95
CA LYS A 240 -5.51 -6.12 7.73
C LYS A 240 -5.41 -4.81 8.51
N LYS A 241 -6.45 -3.99 8.50
CA LYS A 241 -6.47 -2.73 9.29
C LYS A 241 -6.33 -2.99 10.79
N ILE A 242 -6.99 -4.04 11.29
CA ILE A 242 -6.87 -4.46 12.69
C ILE A 242 -5.44 -4.94 12.98
N PHE A 243 -4.86 -5.76 12.11
CA PHE A 243 -3.49 -6.26 12.26
C PHE A 243 -2.47 -5.12 12.32
N GLU A 244 -2.59 -4.14 11.44
CA GLU A 244 -1.72 -2.96 11.46
C GLU A 244 -1.96 -2.08 12.68
N LEU A 245 -3.21 -1.90 13.11
CA LEU A 245 -3.49 -1.14 14.32
C LEU A 245 -2.83 -1.79 15.54
N LEU A 246 -2.92 -3.12 15.67
CA LEU A 246 -2.23 -3.89 16.71
C LEU A 246 -0.71 -3.81 16.57
N PHE A 247 -0.17 -3.73 15.35
CA PHE A 247 1.27 -3.54 15.18
C PHE A 247 1.75 -2.19 15.73
N GLU A 248 0.96 -1.15 15.49
CA GLU A 248 1.27 0.20 15.98
C GLU A 248 0.98 0.37 17.48
N THR A 249 0.27 -0.56 18.13
CA THR A 249 -0.11 -0.50 19.55
C THR A 249 0.26 -1.78 20.30
N GLN A 250 1.09 -1.71 21.33
CA GLN A 250 1.68 -2.90 22.00
C GLN A 250 0.65 -3.98 22.33
N GLU A 251 -0.47 -3.54 22.91
CA GLU A 251 -1.57 -4.36 23.35
C GLU A 251 -2.88 -3.61 23.13
N MET A 252 -3.94 -4.35 22.78
CA MET A 252 -5.29 -3.78 22.68
C MET A 252 -6.34 -4.77 23.18
N THR A 253 -7.34 -4.25 23.90
CA THR A 253 -8.52 -5.01 24.28
C THR A 253 -9.53 -5.03 23.13
N ILE A 254 -10.44 -6.01 23.12
CA ILE A 254 -11.53 -6.07 22.12
C ILE A 254 -12.37 -4.78 22.16
N PHE A 255 -12.58 -4.21 23.35
CA PHE A 255 -13.36 -2.99 23.52
C PHE A 255 -12.64 -1.76 22.95
N ASP A 256 -11.33 -1.62 23.19
CA ASP A 256 -10.51 -0.55 22.61
C ASP A 256 -10.54 -0.62 21.08
N LEU A 257 -10.45 -1.84 20.52
CA LEU A 257 -10.47 -2.06 19.07
C LEU A 257 -11.83 -1.69 18.46
N ALA A 258 -12.90 -2.20 19.06
CA ALA A 258 -14.27 -1.96 18.62
C ALA A 258 -14.60 -0.46 18.64
N ASP A 259 -14.23 0.26 19.70
CA ASP A 259 -14.48 1.70 19.78
C ASP A 259 -13.66 2.50 18.76
N ARG A 260 -12.37 2.18 18.57
CA ARG A 260 -11.47 2.90 17.65
C ARG A 260 -11.87 2.75 16.19
N LEU A 261 -12.31 1.56 15.80
CA LEU A 261 -12.71 1.26 14.43
C LEU A 261 -14.22 1.38 14.20
N LYS A 262 -14.99 1.75 15.23
CA LYS A 262 -16.46 1.83 15.21
C LYS A 262 -17.10 0.55 14.68
N LEU A 263 -16.68 -0.58 15.27
CA LEU A 263 -17.13 -1.92 14.94
C LEU A 263 -17.98 -2.50 16.07
N ASP A 264 -18.86 -3.43 15.73
CA ASP A 264 -19.50 -4.29 16.71
C ASP A 264 -18.47 -5.20 17.38
N LYS A 265 -18.66 -5.49 18.68
CA LYS A 265 -17.75 -6.35 19.46
C LYS A 265 -17.52 -7.72 18.79
N ALA A 266 -18.59 -8.36 18.32
CA ALA A 266 -18.51 -9.65 17.64
C ALA A 266 -17.69 -9.59 16.35
N VAL A 267 -17.77 -8.47 15.61
CA VAL A 267 -16.96 -8.26 14.40
C VAL A 267 -15.50 -8.10 14.77
N ALA A 268 -15.19 -7.33 15.81
CA ALA A 268 -13.82 -7.16 16.30
C ALA A 268 -13.22 -8.51 16.76
N GLU A 269 -13.98 -9.27 17.56
CA GLU A 269 -13.60 -10.59 18.07
C GLU A 269 -13.33 -11.59 16.93
N ASN A 270 -14.24 -11.72 15.96
CA ASN A 270 -14.04 -12.62 14.81
C ASN A 270 -12.75 -12.29 14.02
N ASN A 271 -12.43 -11.00 13.85
CA ASN A 271 -11.22 -10.59 13.16
C ASN A 271 -9.95 -10.88 13.98
N LEU A 272 -10.00 -10.70 15.30
CA LEU A 272 -8.91 -11.02 16.21
C LEU A 272 -8.64 -12.53 16.26
N SER A 273 -9.68 -13.36 16.42
CA SER A 273 -9.56 -14.81 16.39
C SER A 273 -8.99 -15.32 15.06
N SER A 274 -9.31 -14.66 13.94
CA SER A 274 -8.72 -14.97 12.64
C SER A 274 -7.20 -14.71 12.59
N LEU A 275 -6.75 -13.60 13.19
CA LEU A 275 -5.32 -13.27 13.30
C LEU A 275 -4.59 -14.25 14.23
N GLU A 276 -5.22 -14.60 15.35
CA GLU A 276 -4.68 -15.54 16.35
C GLU A 276 -4.54 -16.95 15.76
N THR A 277 -5.57 -17.45 15.08
CA THR A 277 -5.54 -18.77 14.41
C THR A 277 -4.43 -18.86 13.36
N LYS A 278 -4.04 -17.72 12.77
CA LYS A 278 -2.92 -17.60 11.83
C LYS A 278 -1.56 -17.41 12.53
N GLY A 279 -1.53 -17.34 13.86
CA GLY A 279 -0.33 -17.17 14.69
C GLY A 279 0.28 -15.76 14.66
N LEU A 280 -0.48 -14.74 14.24
CA LEU A 280 0.04 -13.38 14.07
C LEU A 280 -0.06 -12.54 15.35
N VAL A 281 -0.96 -12.93 16.25
CA VAL A 281 -1.22 -12.27 17.52
C VAL A 281 -1.44 -13.33 18.60
N ASN A 282 -1.12 -13.00 19.85
CA ASN A 282 -1.34 -13.85 21.01
C ASN A 282 -2.43 -13.25 21.92
N GLU A 283 -3.37 -14.07 22.41
CA GLU A 283 -4.31 -13.68 23.47
C GLU A 283 -3.67 -13.82 24.87
N LYS A 284 -3.76 -12.78 25.71
CA LYS A 284 -3.40 -12.79 27.13
C LYS A 284 -4.65 -12.93 28.01
N LYS A 285 -4.51 -13.66 29.12
CA LYS A 285 -5.59 -14.10 30.06
C LYS A 285 -6.46 -12.98 30.67
N GLU A 286 -6.10 -11.71 30.49
CA GLU A 286 -6.99 -10.56 30.71
C GLU A 286 -7.27 -9.90 29.34
N ILE A 287 -8.12 -10.55 28.53
CA ILE A 287 -8.61 -10.16 27.17
C ILE A 287 -7.81 -9.02 26.52
N SER A 288 -6.54 -9.27 26.24
CA SER A 288 -5.60 -8.34 25.60
C SER A 288 -4.81 -9.10 24.55
N TYR A 289 -4.64 -8.51 23.38
CA TYR A 289 -3.92 -9.12 22.26
C TYR A 289 -2.60 -8.39 22.02
N GLU A 290 -1.51 -9.15 21.88
CA GLU A 290 -0.18 -8.62 21.52
C GLU A 290 0.31 -9.20 20.19
N ILE A 291 1.16 -8.46 19.49
CA ILE A 291 1.79 -8.91 18.24
C ILE A 291 2.88 -9.94 18.55
N ASN A 292 2.86 -11.07 17.84
CA ASN A 292 3.89 -12.10 17.95
C ASN A 292 5.06 -11.80 16.99
N MET A 293 6.07 -11.06 17.48
CA MET A 293 7.22 -10.64 16.66
C MET A 293 8.08 -11.82 16.21
N ASP A 294 8.32 -12.81 17.08
CA ASP A 294 9.12 -13.99 16.77
C ASP A 294 8.53 -14.72 15.55
N ARG A 295 7.20 -14.89 15.52
CA ARG A 295 6.52 -15.52 14.39
C ARG A 295 6.55 -14.67 13.12
N ILE A 296 6.47 -13.34 13.24
CA ILE A 296 6.58 -12.44 12.09
C ILE A 296 7.97 -12.55 11.44
N GLU A 297 9.03 -12.63 12.25
CA GLU A 297 10.40 -12.80 11.77
C GLU A 297 10.58 -14.15 11.06
N GLU A 298 10.11 -15.26 11.66
CA GLU A 298 10.14 -16.58 11.03
C GLU A 298 9.43 -16.59 9.66
N ILE A 299 8.24 -16.00 9.58
CA ILE A 299 7.48 -15.91 8.31
C ILE A 299 8.24 -15.03 7.32
N ALA A 300 8.80 -13.90 7.76
CA ALA A 300 9.52 -12.98 6.89
C ALA A 300 10.76 -13.64 6.27
N GLU A 301 11.51 -14.46 7.02
CA GLU A 301 12.67 -15.21 6.53
C GLU A 301 12.28 -16.29 5.50
N GLY A 302 11.15 -16.97 5.71
CA GLY A 302 10.65 -18.01 4.79
C GLY A 302 10.07 -17.49 3.46
N LEU A 303 10.08 -16.18 3.23
CA LEU A 303 9.53 -15.52 2.04
C LEU A 303 10.59 -14.99 1.06
N ASP A 304 11.88 -15.23 1.33
CA ASP A 304 12.99 -14.99 0.38
C ASP A 304 13.15 -16.17 -0.60
#